data_AF-A0AA37BJF2-F1
#
_entry.id   AF-A0AA37BJF2-F1
#
_cell.length_a   1.000
_cell.length_b   1.000
_cell.length_c   1.000
_cell.angle_alpha   90.00
_cell.angle_beta   90.00
_cell.angle_gamma   90.00
#
_symmetry.space_group_name_H-M   'P 1'
#
loop_
_entity.id
_entity.type
_entity.pdbx_description
1 polymer ?
#
loop_
_entity_poly.entity_id
_entity_poly.type
_entity_poly.pdbx_seq_one_letter_code
_entity_poly.pdbx_strand_id
1 'polypeptide(L)'
;MRKHTITALWEEIPDDADDLALVGGGFRVYLCLCGKQLGDRTAAELHAMETDQCTTCLGSGTEQVVPNYAQPCTSCAGSGRRRAQLQWQLAYAEAETVITVDVVRALIALLPGPFRLSQVADAVRDALGLPVGRLPVGPRVRDVLRSLEAAGELVLVSAPDELLRGTTVVLYRDPYWEHARD
;
A
#
# COMPACT_ATOMS: atom_id res chain seq x y z
N MET A 1 16.12 13.27 23.48
CA MET A 1 14.95 12.43 23.12
C MET A 1 15.42 11.01 22.88
N ARG A 2 14.76 9.99 23.43
CA ARG A 2 15.06 8.59 23.06
C ARG A 2 14.53 8.34 21.64
N LYS A 3 15.28 7.57 20.85
CA LYS A 3 14.82 7.12 19.53
C LYS A 3 13.81 6.00 19.75
N HIS A 4 12.63 6.09 19.14
CA HIS A 4 11.51 5.17 19.38
C HIS A 4 11.19 4.25 18.19
N THR A 5 12.09 4.10 17.23
CA THR A 5 11.93 3.13 16.14
C THR A 5 11.72 1.73 16.72
N ILE A 6 10.70 1.03 16.23
CA ILE A 6 10.40 -0.34 16.62
C ILE A 6 10.86 -1.25 15.49
N THR A 7 11.69 -2.22 15.83
CA THR A 7 12.13 -3.26 14.91
C THR A 7 11.16 -4.42 15.00
N ALA A 8 10.67 -4.88 13.84
CA ALA A 8 10.00 -6.16 13.72
C ALA A 8 11.04 -7.21 13.31
N LEU A 9 11.17 -8.29 14.08
CA LEU A 9 12.06 -9.40 13.77
C LEU A 9 11.21 -10.63 13.49
N TRP A 10 11.55 -11.37 12.45
CA TRP A 10 10.90 -12.66 12.16
C TRP A 10 11.38 -13.71 13.14
N GLU A 11 10.43 -14.42 13.72
CA GLU A 11 10.65 -15.67 14.41
C GLU A 11 10.75 -16.82 13.40
N GLU A 12 10.85 -18.05 13.89
CA GLU A 12 10.74 -19.24 13.06
C GLU A 12 9.38 -19.27 12.36
N ILE A 13 9.41 -19.33 11.03
CA ILE A 13 8.22 -19.37 10.18
C ILE A 13 8.01 -20.83 9.78
N PRO A 14 6.88 -21.46 10.15
CA PRO A 14 6.54 -22.81 9.70
C PRO A 14 6.48 -22.91 8.17
N ASP A 15 6.88 -24.07 7.64
CA ASP A 15 6.85 -24.34 6.18
C ASP A 15 5.42 -24.24 5.59
N ASP A 16 4.40 -24.53 6.41
CA ASP A 16 2.98 -24.46 6.07
C ASP A 16 2.29 -23.14 6.47
N ALA A 17 3.07 -22.14 6.91
CA ALA A 17 2.51 -20.87 7.35
C ALA A 17 1.76 -20.14 6.23
N ASP A 18 0.50 -19.81 6.48
CA ASP A 18 -0.36 -19.01 5.62
C ASP A 18 0.30 -17.67 5.22
N ASP A 19 0.29 -17.38 3.93
CA ASP A 19 0.87 -16.17 3.36
C ASP A 19 0.17 -14.90 3.85
N LEU A 20 -1.15 -14.97 4.09
CA LEU A 20 -1.89 -13.83 4.64
C LEU A 20 -1.48 -13.55 6.08
N ALA A 21 -1.18 -14.59 6.87
CA ALA A 21 -0.65 -14.44 8.22
C ALA A 21 0.72 -13.73 8.21
N LEU A 22 1.60 -14.03 7.24
CA LEU A 22 2.89 -13.34 7.11
C LEU A 22 2.74 -11.86 6.76
N VAL A 23 1.92 -11.54 5.76
CA VAL A 23 1.69 -10.15 5.34
C VAL A 23 1.04 -9.36 6.49
N GLY A 24 0.14 -9.99 7.24
CA GLY A 24 -0.50 -9.45 8.44
C GLY A 24 0.43 -9.27 9.65
N GLY A 25 1.69 -9.72 9.56
CA GLY A 25 2.69 -9.55 10.61
C GLY A 25 2.72 -10.66 11.66
N GLY A 26 2.17 -11.84 11.35
CA GLY A 26 2.38 -13.07 12.10
C GLY A 26 3.86 -13.46 12.14
N PHE A 27 4.25 -14.20 13.19
CA PHE A 27 5.63 -14.63 13.45
C PHE A 27 6.62 -13.47 13.55
N ARG A 28 6.15 -12.29 13.99
CA ARG A 28 7.00 -11.14 14.25
C ARG A 28 7.01 -10.82 15.73
N VAL A 29 8.21 -10.59 16.26
CA VAL A 29 8.40 -9.95 17.57
C VAL A 29 8.79 -8.49 17.39
N TYR A 30 8.33 -7.66 18.31
CA TYR A 30 8.46 -6.22 18.22
C TYR A 30 9.29 -5.68 19.39
N LEU A 31 10.39 -5.01 19.07
CA LEU A 31 11.28 -4.39 20.05
C LEU A 31 11.49 -2.92 19.72
N CYS A 32 11.14 -2.05 20.66
CA CYS A 32 11.43 -0.63 20.53
C CYS A 32 12.88 -0.33 20.97
N LEU A 33 13.56 0.58 20.26
CA LEU A 33 14.86 1.13 20.68
C LEU A 33 14.84 1.80 22.07
N CYS A 34 13.66 2.08 22.63
CA CYS A 34 13.53 2.54 24.01
C CYS A 34 13.68 1.45 25.07
N GLY A 35 13.83 0.18 24.65
CA GLY A 35 13.95 -1.01 25.50
C GLY A 35 12.65 -1.75 25.78
N LYS A 36 11.50 -1.24 25.29
CA LYS A 36 10.20 -1.87 25.49
C LYS A 36 10.00 -3.03 24.50
N GLN A 37 9.77 -4.22 25.04
CA GLN A 37 9.28 -5.37 24.29
C GLN A 37 7.76 -5.25 24.11
N LEU A 38 7.28 -5.50 22.90
CA LEU A 38 5.90 -5.31 22.49
C LEU A 38 5.38 -6.68 22.03
N GLY A 39 4.36 -7.19 22.74
CA GLY A 39 3.95 -8.59 22.63
C GLY A 39 3.33 -8.97 21.29
N ASP A 40 2.77 -8.00 20.56
CA ASP A 40 2.14 -8.20 19.27
C ASP A 40 2.16 -6.91 18.43
N ARG A 41 1.61 -7.02 17.21
CA ARG A 41 1.50 -5.92 16.26
C ARG A 41 0.67 -4.75 16.82
N THR A 42 -0.44 -5.04 17.48
CA THR A 42 -1.35 -4.03 18.06
C THR A 42 -0.65 -3.21 19.14
N ALA A 43 0.08 -3.86 20.05
CA ALA A 43 0.88 -3.22 21.08
C ALA A 43 1.98 -2.34 20.46
N ALA A 44 2.60 -2.80 19.37
CA ALA A 44 3.60 -2.02 18.65
C ALA A 44 3.01 -0.78 17.98
N GLU A 45 1.84 -0.91 17.35
CA GLU A 45 1.13 0.22 16.75
C GLU A 45 0.70 1.25 17.80
N LEU A 46 0.14 0.80 18.93
CA LEU A 46 -0.21 1.68 20.05
C LEU A 46 1.02 2.42 20.57
N HIS A 47 2.15 1.73 20.74
CA HIS A 47 3.38 2.37 21.19
C HIS A 47 3.95 3.35 20.14
N ALA A 48 3.86 3.03 18.85
CA ALA A 48 4.23 3.94 17.77
C ALA A 48 3.35 5.22 17.81
N MET A 49 2.04 5.06 18.05
CA MET A 49 1.10 6.17 18.22
C MET A 49 1.50 7.10 19.37
N GLU A 50 1.79 6.53 20.54
CA GLU A 50 2.22 7.26 21.76
C GLU A 50 3.53 8.04 21.55
N THR A 51 4.37 7.60 20.62
CA THR A 51 5.73 8.10 20.41
C THR A 51 5.92 8.84 19.07
N ASP A 52 4.80 9.25 18.45
CA ASP A 52 4.72 10.02 17.19
C ASP A 52 5.43 9.33 16.00
N GLN A 53 5.48 8.00 16.01
CA GLN A 53 5.97 7.19 14.90
C GLN A 53 4.81 6.74 14.00
N CYS A 54 5.10 6.56 12.72
CA CYS A 54 4.16 5.96 11.77
C CYS A 54 3.74 4.58 12.28
N THR A 55 2.44 4.30 12.34
CA THR A 55 1.95 3.01 12.84
C THR A 55 2.14 1.88 11.84
N THR A 56 2.21 2.18 10.54
CA THR A 56 2.43 1.14 9.53
C THR A 56 3.86 0.58 9.59
N CYS A 57 4.87 1.44 9.48
CA CYS A 57 6.28 1.01 9.53
C CYS A 57 6.92 1.09 10.93
N LEU A 58 6.14 1.43 11.96
CA LEU A 58 6.59 1.52 13.35
C LEU A 58 7.84 2.40 13.57
N GLY A 59 7.98 3.44 12.75
CA GLY A 59 9.07 4.41 12.86
C GLY A 59 10.36 4.07 12.11
N SER A 60 10.40 2.98 11.34
CA SER A 60 11.58 2.62 10.53
C SER A 60 11.70 3.41 9.22
N GLY A 61 10.57 3.87 8.67
CA GLY A 61 10.48 4.39 7.31
C GLY A 61 10.42 3.30 6.23
N THR A 62 10.55 2.03 6.60
CA THR A 62 10.51 0.88 5.70
C THR A 62 9.53 -0.18 6.20
N GLU A 63 8.72 -0.72 5.30
CA GLU A 63 7.83 -1.84 5.61
C GLU A 63 8.49 -3.13 5.12
N GLN A 64 8.70 -4.06 6.04
CA GLN A 64 9.05 -5.43 5.69
C GLN A 64 7.77 -6.20 5.46
N VAL A 65 7.47 -6.53 4.21
CA VAL A 65 6.19 -7.14 3.81
C VAL A 65 6.22 -8.65 4.09
N VAL A 66 7.28 -9.30 3.63
CA VAL A 66 7.60 -10.72 3.88
C VAL A 66 9.09 -10.84 4.24
N PRO A 67 9.58 -11.99 4.71
CA PRO A 67 11.02 -12.19 4.92
C PRO A 67 11.81 -11.80 3.67
N ASN A 68 12.95 -11.14 3.86
CA ASN A 68 13.87 -10.70 2.81
C ASN A 68 13.33 -9.67 1.79
N TYR A 69 12.07 -9.23 1.89
CA TYR A 69 11.53 -8.15 1.07
C TYR A 69 11.07 -6.97 1.91
N ALA A 70 11.68 -5.81 1.66
CA ALA A 70 11.34 -4.55 2.29
C ALA A 70 11.19 -3.44 1.24
N GLN A 71 10.27 -2.52 1.50
CA GLN A 71 10.02 -1.37 0.65
C GLN A 71 9.87 -0.09 1.50
N PRO A 72 10.06 1.11 0.91
CA PRO A 72 9.73 2.35 1.59
C PRO A 72 8.26 2.36 2.05
N CYS A 73 8.03 2.83 3.27
CA CYS A 73 6.68 2.92 3.83
C CYS A 73 5.83 3.92 3.04
N THR A 74 4.86 3.42 2.28
CA THR A 74 3.97 4.27 1.47
C THR A 74 3.04 5.08 2.35
N SER A 75 2.64 4.53 3.51
CA SER A 75 1.75 5.19 4.46
C SER A 75 2.35 6.48 5.05
N CYS A 76 3.67 6.66 5.07
CA CYS A 76 4.30 7.87 5.62
C CYS A 76 5.40 8.45 4.71
N ALA A 77 5.39 8.08 3.42
CA ALA A 77 6.41 8.44 2.43
C ALA A 77 7.85 8.19 2.93
N GLY A 78 8.06 7.07 3.64
CA GLY A 78 9.36 6.67 4.18
C GLY A 78 9.89 7.50 5.35
N SER A 79 9.14 8.49 5.84
CA SER A 79 9.61 9.35 6.94
C SER A 79 9.69 8.64 8.30
N GLY A 80 8.96 7.54 8.48
CA GLY A 80 8.76 6.89 9.78
C GLY A 80 7.87 7.71 10.73
N ARG A 81 7.28 8.83 10.31
CA ARG A 81 6.59 9.75 11.22
C ARG A 81 5.08 9.66 11.13
N ARG A 82 4.41 9.77 12.28
CA ARG A 82 2.95 9.76 12.36
C ARG A 82 2.33 10.98 11.70
N ARG A 83 2.93 12.16 11.84
CA ARG A 83 2.46 13.37 11.14
C ARG A 83 2.36 13.18 9.63
N ALA A 84 3.39 12.62 9.01
CA ALA A 84 3.39 12.33 7.57
C ALA A 84 2.32 11.29 7.21
N GLN A 85 2.12 10.29 8.08
CA GLN A 85 1.05 9.31 7.92
C GLN A 85 -0.34 9.93 7.92
N LEU A 86 -0.63 10.80 8.89
CA LEU A 86 -1.91 11.49 8.99
C LEU A 86 -2.12 12.44 7.79
N GLN A 87 -1.08 13.14 7.35
CA GLN A 87 -1.15 13.98 6.15
C GLN A 87 -1.47 13.16 4.90
N TRP A 88 -0.85 11.99 4.74
CA TRP A 88 -1.14 11.08 3.65
C TRP A 88 -2.58 10.57 3.72
N GLN A 89 -3.07 10.16 4.89
CA GLN A 89 -4.45 9.70 5.09
C GLN A 89 -5.48 10.79 4.77
N LEU A 90 -5.23 12.04 5.18
CA LEU A 90 -6.10 13.17 4.84
C LEU A 90 -6.12 13.42 3.33
N ALA A 91 -4.95 13.41 2.68
CA ALA A 91 -4.87 13.58 1.24
C ALA A 91 -5.53 12.41 0.48
N TYR A 92 -5.47 11.19 1.01
CA TYR A 92 -6.14 10.03 0.44
C TYR A 92 -7.66 10.14 0.58
N ALA A 93 -8.17 10.49 1.76
CA ALA A 93 -9.60 10.72 1.97
C ALA A 93 -10.14 11.83 1.05
N GLU A 94 -9.37 12.91 0.84
CA GLU A 94 -9.71 13.94 -0.14
C GLU A 94 -9.74 13.36 -1.57
N ALA A 95 -8.75 12.53 -1.93
CA ALA A 95 -8.71 11.87 -3.23
C ALA A 95 -9.91 10.94 -3.45
N GLU A 96 -10.45 10.29 -2.43
CA GLU A 96 -11.67 9.47 -2.56
C GLU A 96 -12.89 10.30 -2.93
N THR A 97 -13.00 11.53 -2.40
CA THR A 97 -14.10 12.44 -2.72
C THR A 97 -14.00 13.06 -4.11
N VAL A 98 -12.78 13.27 -4.60
CA VAL A 98 -12.51 13.96 -5.88
C VAL A 98 -12.38 12.96 -7.04
N ILE A 99 -11.70 11.84 -6.81
CA ILE A 99 -11.43 10.78 -7.80
C ILE A 99 -12.40 9.62 -7.52
N THR A 100 -13.63 9.78 -7.98
CA THR A 100 -14.71 8.81 -7.80
C THR A 100 -14.54 7.63 -8.76
N VAL A 101 -15.25 6.53 -8.48
CA VAL A 101 -15.30 5.37 -9.38
C VAL A 101 -15.83 5.78 -10.75
N ASP A 102 -16.87 6.62 -10.81
CA ASP A 102 -17.47 7.04 -12.08
C ASP A 102 -16.53 7.90 -12.93
N VAL A 103 -15.72 8.76 -12.31
CA VAL A 103 -14.69 9.53 -13.02
C VAL A 103 -13.69 8.60 -13.67
N VAL A 104 -13.16 7.63 -12.92
CA VAL A 104 -12.19 6.67 -13.46
C VAL A 104 -12.83 5.82 -14.55
N ARG A 105 -14.06 5.32 -14.33
CA ARG A 105 -14.81 4.51 -15.30
C ARG A 105 -15.03 5.25 -16.62
N ALA A 106 -15.43 6.52 -16.56
CA ALA A 106 -15.61 7.36 -17.74
C ALA A 106 -14.30 7.57 -18.52
N LEU A 107 -13.17 7.71 -17.82
CA LEU A 107 -11.86 7.90 -18.46
C LEU A 107 -11.35 6.61 -19.12
N ILE A 108 -11.43 5.46 -18.44
CA ILE A 108 -10.96 4.19 -19.00
C ILE A 108 -11.84 3.69 -20.16
N ALA A 109 -13.11 4.10 -20.24
CA ALA A 109 -13.98 3.81 -21.37
C ALA A 109 -13.48 4.43 -22.70
N LEU A 110 -12.63 5.47 -22.62
CA LEU A 110 -12.03 6.12 -23.78
C LEU A 110 -10.69 5.49 -24.20
N LEU A 111 -10.14 4.58 -23.39
CA LEU A 111 -8.83 3.98 -23.64
C LEU A 111 -8.98 2.73 -24.53
N PRO A 112 -8.26 2.65 -25.66
CA PRO A 112 -8.29 1.46 -26.51
C PRO A 112 -7.43 0.34 -25.91
N GLY A 113 -8.04 -0.85 -25.74
CA GLY A 113 -7.33 -2.08 -25.33
C GLY A 113 -6.66 -1.99 -23.95
N PRO A 114 -5.74 -2.92 -23.62
CA PRO A 114 -5.15 -2.95 -22.28
C PRO A 114 -4.45 -1.63 -21.93
N PHE A 115 -4.78 -1.08 -20.76
CA PHE A 115 -4.26 0.20 -20.28
C PHE A 115 -3.51 0.03 -18.96
N ARG A 116 -2.46 0.84 -18.78
CA ARG A 116 -1.60 0.80 -17.58
C ARG A 116 -2.17 1.62 -16.43
N LEU A 117 -1.82 1.25 -15.20
CA LEU A 117 -2.10 2.07 -14.00
C LEU A 117 -1.63 3.52 -14.19
N SER A 118 -0.39 3.70 -14.65
CA SER A 118 0.22 5.01 -14.88
C SER A 118 -0.58 5.86 -15.88
N GLN A 119 -1.00 5.27 -16.99
CA GLN A 119 -1.82 5.94 -18.01
C GLN A 119 -3.17 6.43 -17.45
N VAL A 120 -3.85 5.60 -16.67
CA VAL A 120 -5.12 6.00 -16.05
C VAL A 120 -4.88 7.11 -15.01
N ALA A 121 -3.81 7.01 -14.22
CA ALA A 121 -3.45 8.04 -13.24
C ALA A 121 -3.13 9.39 -13.91
N ASP A 122 -2.44 9.39 -15.05
CA ASP A 122 -2.17 10.60 -15.83
C ASP A 122 -3.44 11.18 -16.43
N ALA A 123 -4.32 10.35 -17.02
CA ALA A 123 -5.61 10.79 -17.54
C ALA A 123 -6.49 11.45 -16.44
N VAL A 124 -6.47 10.91 -15.21
CA VAL A 124 -7.16 11.50 -14.06
C VAL A 124 -6.56 12.86 -13.68
N ARG A 125 -5.22 12.99 -13.67
CA ARG A 125 -4.57 14.29 -13.38
C ARG A 125 -4.96 15.34 -14.40
N ASP A 126 -4.91 14.98 -15.67
CA ASP A 126 -5.22 15.89 -16.77
C ASP A 126 -6.69 16.32 -16.73
N ALA A 127 -7.60 15.37 -16.55
CA ALA A 127 -9.04 15.64 -16.50
C ALA A 127 -9.44 16.55 -15.33
N LEU A 128 -8.75 16.44 -14.20
CA LEU A 128 -9.02 17.22 -12.99
C LEU A 128 -8.12 18.45 -12.83
N GLY A 129 -7.20 18.70 -13.77
CA GLY A 129 -6.24 19.80 -13.69
C GLY A 129 -5.33 19.74 -12.45
N LEU A 130 -4.98 18.54 -11.99
CA LEU A 130 -4.20 18.33 -10.76
C LEU A 130 -2.70 18.43 -11.03
N PRO A 131 -1.96 19.34 -10.35
CA PRO A 131 -0.50 19.37 -10.41
C PRO A 131 0.15 18.06 -9.94
N VAL A 132 1.36 17.77 -10.42
CA VAL A 132 2.15 16.64 -9.90
C VAL A 132 2.35 16.80 -8.39
N GLY A 133 2.09 15.73 -7.64
CA GLY A 133 2.14 15.74 -6.18
C GLY A 133 0.87 16.23 -5.48
N ARG A 134 -0.12 16.76 -6.23
CA ARG A 134 -1.44 17.05 -5.69
C ARG A 134 -2.27 15.76 -5.64
N LEU A 135 -2.58 15.32 -4.43
CA LEU A 135 -3.31 14.09 -4.11
C LEU A 135 -2.56 12.79 -4.46
N PRO A 136 -2.82 11.68 -3.74
CA PRO A 136 -2.30 10.36 -4.07
C PRO A 136 -3.08 9.74 -5.25
N VAL A 137 -3.01 10.35 -6.44
CA VAL A 137 -3.76 9.92 -7.63
C VAL A 137 -3.48 8.46 -7.99
N GLY A 138 -2.20 8.08 -8.09
CA GLY A 138 -1.81 6.70 -8.44
C GLY A 138 -2.38 5.65 -7.48
N PRO A 139 -2.15 5.75 -6.15
CA PRO A 139 -2.78 4.87 -5.18
C PRO A 139 -4.29 4.80 -5.30
N ARG A 140 -4.97 5.96 -5.40
CA ARG A 140 -6.43 6.02 -5.49
C ARG A 140 -6.95 5.34 -6.77
N VAL A 141 -6.33 5.62 -7.92
CA VAL A 141 -6.70 5.00 -9.19
C VAL A 141 -6.50 3.49 -9.14
N ARG A 142 -5.39 3.00 -8.58
CA ARG A 142 -5.16 1.57 -8.40
C ARG A 142 -6.28 0.91 -7.61
N ASP A 143 -6.71 1.53 -6.50
CA ASP A 143 -7.74 0.95 -5.65
C ASP A 143 -9.11 0.93 -6.35
N VAL A 144 -9.40 1.94 -7.19
CA VAL A 144 -10.58 1.92 -8.07
C VAL A 144 -10.49 0.80 -9.12
N LEU A 145 -9.36 0.66 -9.82
CA LEU A 145 -9.19 -0.40 -10.83
C LEU A 145 -9.32 -1.80 -10.22
N ARG A 146 -8.78 -2.01 -9.01
CA ARG A 146 -8.96 -3.26 -8.26
C ARG A 146 -10.42 -3.49 -7.85
N SER A 147 -11.15 -2.44 -7.47
CA SER A 147 -12.58 -2.56 -7.18
C SER A 147 -13.40 -2.93 -8.42
N LEU A 148 -13.07 -2.36 -9.58
CA LEU A 148 -13.73 -2.69 -10.85
C LEU A 148 -13.39 -4.12 -11.32
N GLU A 149 -12.15 -4.55 -11.13
CA GLU A 149 -11.74 -5.95 -11.34
C GLU A 149 -12.52 -6.91 -10.43
N ALA A 150 -12.64 -6.60 -9.14
CA ALA A 150 -13.42 -7.41 -8.20
C ALA A 150 -14.92 -7.44 -8.53
N ALA A 151 -15.44 -6.38 -9.17
CA ALA A 151 -16.80 -6.33 -9.68
C ALA A 151 -16.99 -7.05 -11.04
N GLY A 152 -15.90 -7.56 -11.63
CA GLY A 152 -15.92 -8.23 -12.93
C GLY A 152 -15.99 -7.30 -14.14
N GLU A 153 -15.85 -5.98 -13.96
CA GLU A 153 -15.84 -4.99 -15.05
C GLU A 153 -14.49 -4.97 -15.79
N LEU A 154 -13.41 -5.31 -15.08
CA LEU A 154 -12.05 -5.32 -15.61
C LEU A 154 -11.37 -6.67 -15.37
N VAL A 155 -10.36 -6.97 -16.19
CA VAL A 155 -9.47 -8.11 -16.03
C VAL A 155 -8.03 -7.61 -15.93
N LEU A 156 -7.31 -8.02 -14.88
CA LEU A 156 -5.87 -7.80 -14.80
C LEU A 156 -5.16 -8.77 -15.76
N VAL A 157 -4.48 -8.24 -16.77
CA VAL A 157 -3.81 -9.03 -17.82
C VAL A 157 -2.29 -9.10 -17.66
N SER A 158 -1.77 -8.53 -16.58
CA SER A 158 -0.33 -8.57 -16.28
C SER A 158 0.06 -9.82 -15.50
N ALA A 159 1.16 -10.44 -15.91
CA ALA A 159 1.95 -11.25 -15.01
C ALA A 159 2.57 -10.36 -13.92
N PRO A 160 2.75 -10.85 -12.69
CA PRO A 160 3.42 -10.10 -11.64
C PRO A 160 4.89 -9.85 -11.99
N ASP A 161 5.42 -8.71 -11.55
CA ASP A 161 6.84 -8.35 -11.72
C ASP A 161 7.74 -9.23 -10.84
N GLU A 162 7.24 -9.64 -9.67
CA GLU A 162 7.99 -10.45 -8.70
C GLU A 162 7.03 -11.33 -7.90
N LEU A 163 7.43 -12.59 -7.69
CA LEU A 163 6.78 -13.50 -6.74
C LEU A 163 7.55 -13.42 -5.42
N LEU A 164 6.97 -12.74 -4.43
CA LEU A 164 7.64 -12.49 -3.15
C LEU A 164 7.55 -13.70 -2.23
N ARG A 165 6.43 -14.44 -2.28
CA ARG A 165 6.24 -15.71 -1.60
C ARG A 165 5.18 -16.53 -2.33
N GLY A 166 5.58 -17.71 -2.82
CA GLY A 166 4.69 -18.58 -3.58
C GLY A 166 4.01 -17.86 -4.76
N THR A 167 2.74 -18.15 -4.99
CA THR A 167 1.90 -17.53 -6.03
C THR A 167 0.89 -16.51 -5.47
N THR A 168 0.93 -16.27 -4.16
CA THR A 168 -0.09 -15.52 -3.41
C THR A 168 0.36 -14.11 -3.09
N VAL A 169 1.65 -13.92 -2.76
CA VAL A 169 2.23 -12.60 -2.47
C VAL A 169 3.06 -12.15 -3.66
N VAL A 170 2.50 -11.23 -4.43
CA VAL A 170 3.06 -10.79 -5.71
C VAL A 170 3.20 -9.28 -5.78
N LEU A 171 4.22 -8.82 -6.51
CA LEU A 171 4.46 -7.40 -6.75
C LEU A 171 4.00 -7.01 -8.16
N TYR A 172 3.21 -5.94 -8.23
CA TYR A 172 2.86 -5.25 -9.46
C TYR A 172 3.29 -3.78 -9.35
N ARG A 173 4.13 -3.31 -10.27
CA ARG A 173 4.64 -1.93 -10.29
C ARG A 173 3.79 -1.02 -11.15
N ASP A 174 3.54 -1.40 -12.41
CA ASP A 174 2.68 -0.68 -13.35
C ASP A 174 1.80 -1.67 -14.14
N PRO A 175 0.86 -2.35 -13.46
CA PRO A 175 0.00 -3.36 -14.07
C PRO A 175 -0.90 -2.79 -15.18
N TYR A 176 -1.33 -3.70 -16.05
CA TYR A 176 -2.29 -3.49 -17.13
C TYR A 176 -3.61 -4.17 -16.81
N TRP A 177 -4.70 -3.46 -17.10
CA TRP A 177 -6.05 -4.01 -17.13
C TRP A 177 -6.64 -3.88 -18.51
N GLU A 178 -7.59 -4.77 -18.82
CA GLU A 178 -8.50 -4.62 -19.96
C GLU A 178 -9.94 -4.65 -19.48
N HIS A 179 -10.84 -4.11 -20.29
CA HIS A 179 -12.28 -4.28 -20.08
C HIS A 179 -12.64 -5.75 -20.18
N ALA A 180 -13.45 -6.25 -19.24
CA ALA A 180 -14.02 -7.58 -19.36
C ALA A 180 -14.83 -7.66 -20.66
N ARG A 181 -14.73 -8.79 -21.35
CA ARG A 181 -15.57 -9.06 -22.52
C ARG A 181 -16.93 -9.52 -22.02
N ASP A 182 -18.00 -8.89 -22.52
CA ASP A 182 -19.37 -9.38 -22.37
C ASP A 182 -19.52 -10.83 -22.91
#